data_AF-A0A920UT35-F1
#
_entry.id   AF-A0A920UT35-F1
#
_cell.length_a   1.000
_cell.length_b   1.000
_cell.length_c   1.000
_cell.angle_alpha   90.00
_cell.angle_beta   90.00
_cell.angle_gamma   90.00
#
_symmetry.space_group_name_H-M   'P 1'
#
loop_
_entity.id
_entity.type
_entity.pdbx_description
1 polymer ?
#
loop_
_entity_poly.entity_id
_entity_poly.type
_entity_poly.pdbx_seq_one_letter_code
_entity_poly.pdbx_strand_id
1 'polypeptide(L)' 'MSQFANRLARVLLSALVAVLALGGQFAAALEEGDKAPDFSLQASDGATYTLSQFAGDKPVVIAFFPKAFTGG' A
#
# COMPACT_ATOMS: atom_id res chain seq x y z
N MET A 1 1.69 -46.46 -6.55
CA MET A 1 2.33 -45.57 -5.54
C MET A 1 2.54 -44.14 -6.05
N SER A 2 2.73 -43.88 -7.35
CA SER A 2 3.00 -42.53 -7.90
C SER A 2 1.80 -41.56 -7.92
N GLN A 3 0.58 -42.05 -8.11
CA GLN A 3 -0.62 -41.19 -8.18
C GLN A 3 -0.95 -40.50 -6.86
N PHE A 4 -0.64 -41.15 -5.73
CA PHE A 4 -0.81 -40.57 -4.40
C PHE A 4 0.21 -39.45 -4.14
N ALA A 5 1.49 -39.70 -4.46
CA ALA A 5 2.56 -38.71 -4.34
C ALA A 5 2.31 -37.47 -5.21
N ASN A 6 1.84 -37.65 -6.46
CA ASN A 6 1.52 -36.55 -7.37
C ASN A 6 0.32 -35.71 -6.91
N ARG A 7 -0.69 -36.33 -6.28
CA ARG A 7 -1.83 -35.60 -5.70
C ARG A 7 -1.41 -34.80 -4.48
N LEU A 8 -0.60 -35.39 -3.60
CA LEU A 8 -0.06 -34.70 -2.42
C LEU A 8 0.82 -33.51 -2.83
N ALA A 9 1.72 -33.70 -3.80
CA ALA A 9 2.57 -32.63 -4.31
C ALA A 9 1.76 -31.46 -4.90
N ARG A 10 0.66 -31.74 -5.61
CA ARG A 10 -0.24 -30.69 -6.14
C ARG A 10 -0.94 -29.93 -5.03
N VAL A 11 -1.45 -30.61 -4.00
CA VAL A 11 -2.10 -29.96 -2.86
C VAL A 11 -1.13 -29.07 -2.11
N LEU A 12 0.10 -29.55 -1.85
CA LEU A 12 1.15 -28.78 -1.20
C LEU A 12 1.57 -27.57 -2.03
N LEU A 13 1.70 -27.73 -3.35
CA LEU A 13 2.01 -26.63 -4.26
C LEU A 13 0.90 -25.58 -4.28
N SER A 14 -0.37 -25.98 -4.34
CA SER A 14 -1.49 -25.04 -4.28
C SER A 14 -1.60 -24.33 -2.92
N ALA A 15 -1.30 -25.02 -1.83
CA ALA A 15 -1.28 -24.41 -0.49
C ALA A 15 -0.15 -23.38 -0.37
N LEU A 16 1.04 -23.67 -0.90
CA LEU A 16 2.16 -22.74 -0.92
C LEU A 16 1.84 -21.48 -1.73
N VAL A 17 1.21 -21.62 -2.91
CA VAL A 17 0.77 -20.49 -3.74
C VAL A 17 -0.25 -19.63 -3.00
N ALA A 18 -1.21 -20.23 -2.29
CA ALA A 18 -2.19 -19.49 -1.50
C ALA A 18 -1.55 -18.70 -0.34
N VAL A 19 -0.57 -19.29 0.36
CA VAL A 19 0.15 -18.61 1.45
C VAL A 19 0.97 -17.43 0.92
N LEU A 20 1.64 -17.59 -0.23
CA LEU A 20 2.39 -16.50 -0.86
C LEU A 20 1.48 -15.36 -1.36
N ALA A 21 0.29 -15.68 -1.86
CA ALA A 21 -0.69 -14.67 -2.29
C ALA A 21 -1.25 -13.84 -1.12
N LEU A 22 -1.26 -14.40 0.09
CA LEU A 22 -1.75 -13.73 1.31
C LEU A 22 -0.62 -12.98 2.07
N GLY A 23 0.65 -13.20 1.72
CA GLY A 23 1.81 -12.68 2.48
C GLY A 23 2.16 -11.21 2.26
N GLY A 24 1.33 -10.42 1.56
CA GLY A 24 1.74 -9.13 1.00
C GLY A 24 0.96 -7.88 1.44
N GLN A 25 0.13 -7.94 2.49
CA GLN A 25 -0.75 -6.80 2.85
C GLN A 25 -0.49 -6.22 4.25
N PHE A 26 0.76 -6.22 4.71
CA PHE A 26 1.15 -5.39 5.85
C PHE A 26 1.74 -4.09 5.32
N ALA A 27 0.89 -3.08 5.09
CA ALA A 27 1.37 -1.72 5.01
C ALA A 27 1.76 -1.32 6.44
N ALA A 28 3.07 -1.26 6.72
CA ALA A 28 3.54 -0.72 7.98
C ALA A 28 3.02 0.72 8.12
N ALA A 29 2.49 1.05 9.30
CA ALA A 29 2.16 2.43 9.60
C ALA A 29 3.46 3.25 9.63
N LEU A 30 3.40 4.48 9.13
CA LEU A 30 4.52 5.42 9.24
C LEU A 30 4.76 5.73 10.72
N GLU A 31 6.02 5.69 11.13
CA GLU A 31 6.47 6.07 12.47
C GLU A 31 7.13 7.46 12.46
N GLU A 32 7.36 8.02 13.65
CA GLU A 32 8.04 9.31 13.77
C GLU A 32 9.50 9.19 13.28
N GLY A 33 9.90 10.14 12.43
CA GLY A 33 11.23 10.14 11.81
C GLY A 33 11.31 9.38 10.49
N ASP A 34 10.29 8.59 10.14
CA ASP A 34 10.21 7.99 8.81
C ASP A 34 10.13 9.08 7.73
N LYS A 35 10.81 8.82 6.62
CA LYS A 35 10.66 9.66 5.44
C LYS A 35 9.25 9.49 4.88
N ALA A 36 8.51 10.61 4.79
CA ALA A 36 7.20 10.62 4.16
C ALA A 36 7.27 10.05 2.72
N PRO A 37 6.39 9.09 2.36
CA PRO A 37 6.34 8.54 1.01
C PRO A 37 6.01 9.62 -0.01
N ASP A 38 6.73 9.64 -1.12
CA ASP A 38 6.44 10.59 -2.19
C ASP A 38 5.16 10.17 -2.94
N PHE A 39 4.32 11.14 -3.27
CA PHE A 39 3.11 10.94 -4.05
C PHE A 39 2.87 12.14 -4.94
N SER A 40 2.13 11.91 -6.04
CA SER A 40 1.72 12.94 -6.97
C SER A 40 0.22 12.84 -7.19
N LEU A 41 -0.51 13.92 -6.89
CA LEU A 41 -1.97 13.96 -6.94
C LEU A 41 -2.44 15.26 -7.59
N GLN A 42 -3.56 15.16 -8.32
CA GLN A 42 -4.26 16.34 -8.82
C GLN A 42 -5.02 17.01 -7.68
N ALA A 43 -4.86 18.33 -7.55
CA ALA A 43 -5.61 19.16 -6.61
C ALA A 43 -6.89 19.72 -7.25
N SER A 44 -7.71 20.39 -6.45
CA SER A 44 -8.99 20.97 -6.89
C SER A 44 -8.84 22.12 -7.89
N ASP A 45 -7.66 22.70 -8.02
CA ASP A 45 -7.32 23.70 -9.05
C ASP A 45 -6.96 23.08 -10.42
N GLY A 46 -6.93 21.74 -10.50
CA GLY A 46 -6.57 20.98 -11.70
C GLY A 46 -5.07 20.78 -11.89
N ALA A 47 -4.21 21.40 -11.07
CA ALA A 47 -2.77 21.18 -11.11
C ALA A 47 -2.38 19.90 -10.36
N THR A 48 -1.26 19.30 -10.77
CA THR A 48 -0.69 18.12 -10.11
C THR A 48 0.46 18.55 -9.22
N TYR A 49 0.40 18.14 -7.95
CA TYR A 49 1.42 18.43 -6.95
C TYR A 49 2.11 17.14 -6.53
N THR A 50 3.44 17.18 -6.44
CA THR A 50 4.27 16.09 -5.91
C THR A 50 4.84 16.48 -4.55
N LEU A 51 4.76 15.61 -3.53
CA LEU A 51 5.20 15.95 -2.17
C LEU A 51 6.66 16.41 -2.12
N SER A 52 7.54 15.75 -2.88
CA SER A 52 8.98 16.07 -2.93
C SER A 52 9.31 17.48 -3.40
N GLN A 53 8.39 18.19 -4.07
CA GLN A 53 8.63 19.58 -4.49
C GLN A 53 8.73 20.57 -3.32
N PHE A 54 8.21 20.20 -2.15
CA PHE A 54 8.21 21.05 -0.95
C PHE A 54 9.28 20.63 0.06
N ALA A 55 9.98 19.52 -0.18
CA ALA A 55 11.00 19.00 0.73
C ALA A 55 12.14 20.01 0.90
N GLY A 56 12.38 20.44 2.14
CA GLY A 56 13.43 21.42 2.47
C GLY A 56 13.05 22.89 2.24
N ASP A 57 11.91 23.16 1.59
CA ASP A 57 11.41 24.54 1.39
C ASP A 57 10.54 24.97 2.58
N LYS A 58 9.58 24.12 2.99
CA LYS A 58 8.69 24.42 4.13
C LYS A 58 8.11 23.15 4.79
N PRO A 59 7.63 23.26 6.05
CA PRO A 59 6.84 22.19 6.66
C PRO A 59 5.53 21.96 5.90
N VAL A 60 5.12 20.70 5.78
CA VAL A 60 3.88 20.28 5.11
C VAL A 60 3.05 19.42 6.07
N VAL A 61 1.75 19.72 6.19
CA VAL A 61 0.79 18.92 6.98
C VAL A 61 -0.16 18.21 6.02
N ILE A 62 -0.31 16.89 6.19
CA ILE A 62 -1.21 16.06 5.38
C ILE A 62 -2.39 15.64 6.25
N ALA A 63 -3.60 16.01 5.84
CA ALA A 63 -4.84 15.64 6.52
C ALA A 63 -5.74 14.85 5.56
N PHE A 64 -6.09 13.62 5.96
CA PHE A 64 -7.04 12.79 5.24
C PHE A 64 -8.45 12.96 5.82
N PHE A 65 -9.46 13.03 4.96
CA PHE A 65 -10.86 13.06 5.38
C PHE A 65 -11.68 12.10 4.50
N PRO A 66 -12.80 11.54 5.01
CA PRO A 66 -13.49 10.44 4.31
C PRO A 66 -14.15 10.87 3.00
N LYS A 67 -14.86 12.00 3.04
CA LYS A 67 -15.64 12.49 1.90
C LYS A 67 -15.95 13.98 2.03
N ALA A 68 -15.97 14.68 0.90
CA ALA A 68 -16.40 16.07 0.85
C ALA A 68 -17.92 16.19 1.05
N PHE A 69 -18.36 17.32 1.60
CA PHE A 69 -19.78 17.69 1.77
C PHE A 69 -20.60 16.72 2.64
N THR A 70 -19.97 16.03 3.60
CA THR A 70 -20.64 15.21 4.62
C THR A 70 -20.35 15.74 6.01
N GLY A 71 -21.27 15.49 6.95
CA GLY A 71 -20.98 15.65 8.38
C GLY A 71 -19.91 14.64 8.82
N GLY A 72 -19.10 15.03 9.80
CA GLY A 72 -18.15 14.16 10.48
C GLY A 72 -18.81 13.30 11.54
#